data_AF-A0A1Y2F2G9-F1
#
_entry.id   AF-A0A1Y2F2G9-F1
#
_cell.length_a   1.000
_cell.length_b   1.000
_cell.length_c   1.000
_cell.angle_alpha   90.00
_cell.angle_beta   90.00
_cell.angle_gamma   90.00
#
_symmetry.space_group_name_H-M   'P 1'
#
loop_
_entity.id
_entity.type
_entity.pdbx_description
1 polymer ?
#
loop_
_entity_poly.entity_id
_entity_poly.type
_entity_poly.pdbx_seq_one_letter_code
_entity_poly.pdbx_strand_id
1 'polypeptide(L)'
;MSSYPPPQTRLPQPKYPHKVLRTIWAVLRQIALGFLLLLIAVALLASLFDIALQLLRSNRASKVSDTIITFGTYVVVVVLGFAILASRAISGRSILSSIPKGYLPIGKSDVPKRAHELISNEYDRAAVIANISQPKGRQQEGWGRPGTEYENTHFRSAILSTVEIMDAICTPLLPDPSRPHSRPRAASSLSYLPSLLALHPSPVPEALTPLVELYEQHLARAKYGAREPDEKDHDEVVKIVAVLVGVLTEVQLSAVGQGRGNAALRQRLTQINAVSQRMAHQ
;
A
#
# COMPACT_ATOMS: atom_id res chain seq x y z
N MET A 1 3.28 54.17 17.26
CA MET A 1 4.22 53.07 16.96
C MET A 1 3.58 52.15 15.94
N SER A 2 4.12 52.15 14.72
CA SER A 2 3.63 51.40 13.57
C SER A 2 4.01 49.93 13.71
N SER A 3 3.06 49.08 14.07
CA SER A 3 3.26 47.63 14.21
C SER A 3 3.11 46.98 12.82
N TYR A 4 4.22 46.87 12.09
CA TYR A 4 4.28 45.99 10.92
C TYR A 4 4.20 44.53 11.39
N PRO A 5 3.35 43.69 10.76
CA PRO A 5 3.41 42.26 11.00
C PRO A 5 4.75 41.72 10.47
N PRO A 6 5.33 40.70 11.13
CA PRO A 6 6.58 40.10 10.69
C PRO A 6 6.44 39.53 9.26
N PRO A 7 7.53 39.52 8.47
CA PRO A 7 7.52 38.97 7.12
C PRO A 7 7.08 37.51 7.18
N GLN A 8 6.06 37.16 6.38
CA GLN A 8 5.56 35.80 6.26
C GLN A 8 6.70 34.89 5.80
N THR A 9 7.25 34.11 6.73
CA THR A 9 8.20 33.04 6.44
C THR A 9 7.50 32.07 5.50
N ARG A 10 7.95 31.98 4.25
CA ARG A 10 7.39 31.03 3.27
C ARG A 10 7.46 29.64 3.90
N LEU A 11 6.31 29.09 4.28
CA LEU A 11 6.23 27.71 4.73
C LEU A 11 6.83 26.82 3.61
N PRO A 12 7.69 25.86 3.96
CA PRO A 12 8.22 24.92 2.97
C PRO A 12 7.05 24.21 2.31
N GLN A 13 6.90 24.42 1.00
CA GLN A 13 5.84 23.80 0.21
C GLN A 13 5.93 22.28 0.38
N PRO A 14 4.85 21.58 0.78
CA PRO A 14 4.86 20.13 0.88
C PRO A 14 5.24 19.54 -0.48
N LYS A 15 6.41 18.89 -0.53
CA LYS A 15 6.93 18.21 -1.72
C LYS A 15 6.13 16.92 -1.90
N TYR A 16 4.96 17.02 -2.53
CA TYR A 16 4.12 15.84 -2.83
C TYR A 16 4.90 14.88 -3.75
N PRO A 17 5.27 13.66 -3.31
CA PRO A 17 6.18 12.79 -4.06
C PRO A 17 5.53 12.06 -5.24
N HIS A 18 4.21 12.14 -5.42
CA HIS A 18 3.48 11.35 -6.43
C HIS A 18 3.24 12.08 -7.78
N LYS A 19 3.65 13.35 -7.92
CA LYS A 19 3.43 14.11 -9.17
C LYS A 19 4.36 13.68 -10.30
N VAL A 20 5.58 13.27 -9.97
CA VAL A 20 6.64 13.05 -10.97
C VAL A 20 6.30 11.88 -11.90
N LEU A 21 5.86 10.75 -11.34
CA LEU A 21 5.48 9.55 -12.11
C LEU A 21 4.34 9.85 -13.09
N ARG A 22 3.26 10.50 -12.63
CA ARG A 22 2.11 10.81 -13.48
C ARG A 22 2.45 11.82 -14.58
N THR A 23 3.32 12.79 -14.27
CA THR A 23 3.81 13.75 -15.27
C THR A 23 4.74 13.10 -16.29
N ILE A 24 5.64 12.19 -15.87
CA ILE A 24 6.52 11.45 -16.79
C ILE A 24 5.70 10.60 -17.77
N TRP A 25 4.71 9.85 -17.28
CA TRP A 25 3.82 9.06 -18.13
C TRP A 25 3.04 9.92 -19.13
N ALA A 26 2.57 11.09 -18.69
CA ALA A 26 1.87 12.03 -19.57
C ALA A 26 2.80 12.59 -20.67
N VAL A 27 4.03 12.98 -20.32
CA VAL A 27 5.02 13.51 -21.27
C VAL A 27 5.46 12.42 -22.25
N LEU A 28 5.77 11.23 -21.76
CA LEU A 28 6.15 10.09 -22.58
C LEU A 28 5.07 9.74 -23.60
N ARG A 29 3.80 9.72 -23.18
CA ARG A 29 2.66 9.47 -24.08
C ARG A 29 2.55 10.54 -25.17
N GLN A 30 2.76 11.82 -24.82
CA GLN A 30 2.71 12.92 -25.79
C GLN A 30 3.85 12.82 -26.81
N ILE A 31 5.08 12.51 -26.35
CA ILE A 31 6.23 12.32 -27.23
C ILE A 31 6.02 11.13 -28.17
N ALA A 32 5.56 9.98 -27.63
CA ALA A 32 5.32 8.77 -28.42
C ALA A 32 4.24 8.99 -29.50
N LEU A 33 3.14 9.66 -29.16
CA LEU A 33 2.09 10.00 -30.13
C LEU A 33 2.57 11.01 -31.17
N GLY A 34 3.38 12.00 -30.77
CA GLY A 34 3.98 12.96 -31.71
C GLY A 34 4.94 12.29 -32.69
N PHE A 35 5.77 11.36 -32.21
CA PHE A 35 6.68 10.58 -33.04
C PHE A 35 5.92 9.67 -34.03
N LEU A 36 4.86 8.99 -33.57
CA LEU A 36 4.01 8.18 -34.44
C LEU A 36 3.34 9.02 -35.54
N LEU A 37 2.82 10.20 -35.19
CA LEU A 37 2.25 11.14 -36.15
C LEU A 37 3.28 11.63 -37.18
N LEU A 38 4.52 11.89 -36.74
CA LEU A 38 5.62 12.27 -37.62
C LEU A 38 5.94 11.16 -38.64
N LEU A 39 6.03 9.90 -38.17
CA LEU A 39 6.26 8.76 -39.06
C LEU A 39 5.15 8.59 -40.09
N ILE A 40 3.88 8.71 -39.66
CA ILE A 40 2.73 8.65 -40.57
C ILE A 40 2.80 9.78 -41.60
N ALA A 41 3.14 11.00 -41.18
CA ALA A 41 3.28 12.13 -42.10
C ALA A 41 4.38 11.89 -43.14
N VAL A 42 5.56 11.40 -42.71
CA VAL A 42 6.68 11.07 -43.62
C VAL A 42 6.29 9.95 -44.59
N ALA A 43 5.62 8.90 -44.12
CA ALA A 43 5.17 7.80 -44.98
C ALA A 43 4.15 8.27 -46.03
N LEU A 44 3.23 9.17 -45.65
CA LEU A 44 2.27 9.78 -46.58
C LEU A 44 2.98 10.67 -47.62
N LEU A 45 3.96 11.48 -47.20
CA LEU A 45 4.76 12.31 -48.11
C LEU A 45 5.59 11.49 -49.10
N ALA A 46 6.22 10.41 -48.64
CA ALA A 46 6.96 9.48 -49.49
C ALA A 46 6.02 8.81 -50.51
N SER A 47 4.84 8.37 -50.07
CA SER A 47 3.83 7.78 -50.96
C SER A 47 3.32 8.79 -52.00
N LEU A 48 3.09 10.05 -51.58
CA LEU A 48 2.71 11.14 -52.49
C LEU A 48 3.80 11.40 -53.54
N PHE A 49 5.06 11.38 -53.12
CA PHE A 49 6.21 11.59 -53.99
C PHE A 49 6.35 10.48 -55.04
N ASP A 50 6.22 9.22 -54.63
CA ASP A 50 6.26 8.09 -55.56
C ASP A 50 5.11 8.13 -56.58
N ILE A 51 3.89 8.47 -56.13
CA ILE A 51 2.73 8.63 -57.02
C ILE A 51 2.95 9.80 -57.99
N ALA A 52 3.52 10.91 -57.52
CA ALA A 52 3.84 12.05 -58.39
C ALA A 52 4.87 11.65 -59.46
N LEU A 53 5.94 10.95 -59.09
CA LEU A 53 6.92 10.43 -60.07
C LEU A 53 6.28 9.47 -61.08
N GLN A 54 5.35 8.63 -60.63
CA GLN A 54 4.61 7.72 -61.51
C GLN A 54 3.70 8.47 -62.49
N LEU A 55 3.09 9.57 -62.05
CA LEU A 55 2.29 10.46 -62.89
C LEU A 55 3.16 11.10 -64.00
N LEU A 56 4.33 11.64 -63.64
CA LEU A 56 5.22 12.30 -64.59
C LEU A 56 5.82 11.33 -65.64
N ARG A 57 6.00 10.05 -65.29
CA ARG A 57 6.63 9.06 -66.17
C ARG A 57 5.63 8.24 -67.00
N SER A 58 4.35 8.28 -66.68
CA SER A 58 3.31 7.49 -67.35
C SER A 58 2.79 8.19 -68.60
N ASN A 59 3.00 7.58 -69.78
CA ASN A 59 2.57 8.14 -71.07
C ASN A 59 1.24 7.54 -71.59
N ARG A 60 0.50 6.82 -70.73
CA ARG A 60 -0.73 6.10 -71.11
C ARG A 60 -1.95 6.82 -70.52
N ALA A 61 -2.77 7.44 -71.38
CA ALA A 61 -3.85 8.35 -70.97
C ALA A 61 -4.80 7.77 -69.90
N SER A 62 -5.17 6.48 -69.98
CA SER A 62 -6.04 5.83 -68.99
C SER A 62 -5.39 5.64 -67.61
N LYS A 63 -4.06 5.48 -67.54
CA LYS A 63 -3.35 5.36 -66.26
C LYS A 63 -3.13 6.71 -65.59
N VAL A 64 -3.08 7.79 -66.38
CA VAL A 64 -2.91 9.15 -65.87
C VAL A 64 -4.15 9.59 -65.10
N SER A 65 -5.37 9.31 -65.59
CA SER A 65 -6.61 9.65 -64.88
C SER A 65 -6.73 8.98 -63.51
N ASP A 66 -6.45 7.68 -63.43
CA ASP A 66 -6.55 6.92 -62.18
C ASP A 66 -5.50 7.40 -61.15
N THR A 67 -4.31 7.77 -61.63
CA THR A 67 -3.23 8.30 -60.79
C THR A 67 -3.56 9.70 -60.26
N ILE A 68 -4.20 10.56 -61.05
CA ILE A 68 -4.66 11.90 -60.60
C ILE A 68 -5.70 11.78 -59.49
N ILE A 69 -6.69 10.89 -59.64
CA ILE A 69 -7.73 10.67 -58.64
C ILE A 69 -7.12 10.16 -57.33
N THR A 70 -6.17 9.22 -57.44
CA THR A 70 -5.43 8.69 -56.29
C THR A 70 -4.65 9.80 -55.60
N PHE A 71 -3.86 10.57 -56.34
CA PHE A 71 -3.08 11.69 -55.82
C PHE A 71 -3.96 12.74 -55.11
N GLY A 72 -5.07 13.14 -55.74
CA GLY A 72 -6.02 14.10 -55.16
C GLY A 72 -6.60 13.62 -53.84
N THR A 73 -6.92 12.33 -53.73
CA THR A 73 -7.44 11.73 -52.49
C THR A 73 -6.41 11.79 -51.35
N TYR A 74 -5.14 11.50 -51.63
CA TYR A 74 -4.07 11.61 -50.63
C TYR A 74 -3.84 13.06 -50.17
N VAL A 75 -3.87 14.02 -51.08
CA VAL A 75 -3.75 15.46 -50.74
C VAL A 75 -4.87 15.87 -49.78
N VAL A 76 -6.11 15.47 -50.06
CA VAL A 76 -7.26 15.77 -49.19
C VAL A 76 -7.08 15.17 -47.79
N VAL A 77 -6.60 13.93 -47.69
CA VAL A 77 -6.34 13.27 -46.39
C VAL A 77 -5.26 14.00 -45.59
N VAL A 78 -4.18 14.44 -46.24
CA VAL A 78 -3.11 15.20 -45.58
C VAL A 78 -3.62 16.54 -45.05
N VAL A 79 -4.39 17.28 -45.85
CA VAL A 79 -4.98 18.57 -45.46
C VAL A 79 -5.94 18.37 -44.29
N LEU A 80 -6.81 17.36 -44.34
CA LEU A 80 -7.77 17.08 -43.28
C LEU A 80 -7.06 16.65 -41.98
N GLY A 81 -6.01 15.83 -42.09
CA GLY A 81 -5.17 15.45 -40.96
C GLY A 81 -4.52 16.66 -40.28
N PHE A 82 -3.96 17.58 -41.07
CA PHE A 82 -3.38 18.83 -40.54
C PHE A 82 -4.43 19.70 -39.85
N ALA A 83 -5.64 19.82 -40.42
CA ALA A 83 -6.74 20.56 -39.82
C ALA A 83 -7.16 20.01 -38.45
N ILE A 84 -7.24 18.68 -38.31
CA ILE A 84 -7.57 18.02 -37.04
C ILE A 84 -6.47 18.27 -36.00
N LEU A 85 -5.19 18.18 -36.39
CA LEU A 85 -4.06 18.45 -35.49
C LEU A 85 -4.05 19.91 -35.03
N ALA A 86 -4.27 20.85 -35.94
CA ALA A 86 -4.37 22.27 -35.63
C ALA A 86 -5.54 22.55 -34.67
N SER A 87 -6.73 21.99 -34.94
CA SER A 87 -7.91 22.12 -34.08
C SER A 87 -7.64 21.62 -32.65
N ARG A 88 -6.96 20.48 -32.51
CA ARG A 88 -6.61 19.91 -31.21
C ARG A 88 -5.59 20.77 -30.46
N ALA A 89 -4.58 21.30 -31.16
CA ALA A 89 -3.58 22.18 -30.57
C ALA A 89 -4.19 23.51 -30.08
N ILE A 90 -5.09 24.10 -30.89
CA ILE A 90 -5.80 25.34 -30.56
C ILE A 90 -6.75 25.10 -29.38
N SER A 91 -7.53 24.03 -29.40
CA SER A 91 -8.47 23.68 -28.32
C SER A 91 -7.76 23.46 -26.99
N GLY A 92 -6.62 22.76 -26.99
CA GLY A 92 -5.82 22.56 -25.78
C GLY A 92 -5.31 23.87 -25.18
N ARG A 93 -4.84 24.80 -26.03
CA ARG A 93 -4.41 26.13 -25.60
C ARG A 93 -5.59 26.98 -25.12
N SER A 94 -6.73 26.91 -25.82
CA SER A 94 -7.94 27.65 -25.51
C SER A 94 -8.51 27.26 -24.14
N ILE A 95 -8.56 25.97 -23.83
CA ILE A 95 -9.04 25.46 -22.53
C ILE A 95 -8.13 25.95 -21.40
N LEU A 96 -6.81 25.93 -21.60
CA LEU A 96 -5.87 26.43 -20.60
C LEU A 96 -5.94 27.95 -20.42
N SER A 97 -6.23 28.70 -21.48
CA SER A 97 -6.44 30.14 -21.40
C SER A 97 -7.81 30.53 -20.85
N SER A 98 -8.82 29.67 -21.00
CA SER A 98 -10.17 29.89 -20.48
C SER A 98 -10.28 29.56 -19.00
N ILE A 99 -9.32 28.85 -18.40
CA ILE A 99 -9.20 28.78 -16.95
C ILE A 99 -8.90 30.20 -16.49
N PRO A 100 -9.84 30.91 -15.84
CA PRO A 100 -9.53 32.22 -15.29
C PRO A 100 -8.38 32.00 -14.32
N LYS A 101 -7.24 32.62 -14.59
CA LYS A 101 -6.17 32.73 -13.61
C LYS A 101 -6.78 33.56 -12.49
N GLY A 102 -7.38 32.89 -11.51
CA GLY A 102 -8.18 33.54 -10.48
C GLY A 102 -7.32 34.62 -9.86
N TYR A 103 -7.63 35.88 -10.18
CA TYR A 103 -7.13 36.99 -9.40
C TYR A 103 -7.76 36.81 -8.04
N LEU A 104 -7.00 36.24 -7.12
CA LEU A 104 -7.40 36.17 -5.74
C LEU A 104 -7.02 37.54 -5.17
N PRO A 105 -7.99 38.40 -4.82
CA PRO A 105 -7.68 39.73 -4.33
C PRO A 105 -7.17 39.61 -2.89
N ILE A 106 -5.86 39.37 -2.77
CA ILE A 106 -5.13 39.23 -1.50
C ILE A 106 -4.59 40.60 -1.07
N GLY A 107 -4.52 41.58 -1.99
CA GLY A 107 -4.01 42.91 -1.72
C GLY A 107 -5.01 43.79 -0.95
N LYS A 108 -4.48 44.61 -0.04
CA LYS A 108 -5.26 45.64 0.69
C LYS A 108 -5.92 46.68 -0.24
N SER A 109 -5.39 46.82 -1.46
CA SER A 109 -5.90 47.72 -2.50
C SER A 109 -7.04 47.13 -3.33
N ASP A 110 -7.23 45.81 -3.28
CA ASP A 110 -8.08 45.09 -4.24
C ASP A 110 -9.53 44.97 -3.78
N VAL A 111 -9.76 45.16 -2.48
CA VAL A 111 -11.04 44.95 -1.82
C VAL A 111 -11.23 46.06 -0.76
N PRO A 112 -12.47 46.54 -0.53
CA PRO A 112 -12.75 47.42 0.60
C PRO A 112 -12.18 46.87 1.93
N LYS A 113 -11.59 47.76 2.73
CA LYS A 113 -10.85 47.42 3.96
C LYS A 113 -11.58 46.42 4.86
N ARG A 114 -12.90 46.59 5.05
CA ARG A 114 -13.74 45.70 5.87
C ARG A 114 -13.81 44.27 5.34
N ALA A 115 -13.89 44.10 4.02
CA ALA A 115 -13.91 42.78 3.40
C ALA A 115 -12.51 42.15 3.40
N HIS A 116 -11.45 42.94 3.20
CA HIS A 116 -10.08 42.44 3.40
C HIS A 116 -9.86 41.93 4.83
N GLU A 117 -10.28 42.69 5.85
CA GLU A 117 -10.19 42.28 7.26
C GLU A 117 -10.97 41.00 7.55
N LEU A 118 -12.18 40.85 6.99
CA LEU A 118 -12.96 39.62 7.12
C LEU A 118 -12.25 38.42 6.49
N ILE A 119 -11.75 38.59 5.26
CA ILE A 119 -11.02 37.55 4.54
C ILE A 119 -9.75 37.14 5.31
N SER A 120 -8.96 38.11 5.78
CA SER A 120 -7.74 37.81 6.55
C SER A 120 -8.07 37.07 7.86
N ASN A 121 -9.11 37.49 8.57
CA ASN A 121 -9.51 36.85 9.82
C ASN A 121 -9.96 35.39 9.62
N GLU A 122 -10.71 35.11 8.55
CA GLU A 122 -11.13 33.74 8.22
C GLU A 122 -9.96 32.89 7.72
N TYR A 123 -9.01 33.46 6.97
CA TYR A 123 -7.77 32.77 6.62
C TYR A 123 -6.92 32.43 7.85
N ASP A 124 -6.78 33.35 8.80
CA ASP A 124 -6.04 33.12 10.05
C ASP A 124 -6.71 32.01 10.89
N ARG A 125 -8.05 32.04 10.99
CA ARG A 125 -8.82 30.97 11.64
C ARG A 125 -8.60 29.63 10.95
N ALA A 126 -8.72 29.58 9.63
CA ALA A 126 -8.50 28.36 8.86
C ALA A 126 -7.07 27.83 9.01
N ALA A 127 -6.07 28.72 9.03
CA ALA A 127 -4.66 28.36 9.23
C ALA A 127 -4.42 27.77 10.62
N VAL A 128 -5.02 28.36 11.67
CA VAL A 128 -4.94 27.85 13.04
C VAL A 128 -5.62 26.49 13.15
N ILE A 129 -6.84 26.34 12.61
CA ILE A 129 -7.56 25.06 12.59
C ILE A 129 -6.73 24.00 11.85
N ALA A 130 -6.20 24.34 10.67
CA ALA A 130 -5.34 23.44 9.90
C ALA A 130 -4.13 22.99 10.72
N ASN A 131 -3.44 23.92 11.38
CA ASN A 131 -2.28 23.60 12.22
C ASN A 131 -2.65 22.72 13.43
N ILE A 132 -3.78 22.98 14.09
CA ILE A 132 -4.25 22.17 15.22
C ILE A 132 -4.72 20.78 14.75
N SER A 133 -5.33 20.70 13.56
CA SER A 133 -5.85 19.47 12.96
C SER A 133 -4.78 18.57 12.38
N GLN A 134 -3.53 19.04 12.25
CA GLN A 134 -2.44 18.17 11.84
C GLN A 134 -2.40 16.95 12.79
N PRO A 135 -2.10 15.75 12.27
CA PRO A 135 -1.94 14.57 13.10
C PRO A 135 -0.72 14.80 14.01
N LYS A 136 -0.97 15.37 15.18
CA LYS A 136 -0.04 15.32 16.30
C LYS A 136 0.02 13.85 16.68
N GLY A 137 1.22 13.30 16.89
CA GLY A 137 1.48 11.89 17.15
C GLY A 137 0.71 11.34 18.35
N ARG A 138 -0.61 11.19 18.19
CA ARG A 138 -1.50 10.55 19.13
C ARG A 138 -1.21 9.07 18.97
N GLN A 139 -0.44 8.57 19.92
CA GLN A 139 -0.27 7.15 20.12
C GLN A 139 -1.66 6.57 20.38
N GLN A 140 -2.16 5.76 19.44
CA GLN A 140 -3.35 4.97 19.70
C GLN A 140 -2.94 3.86 20.66
N GLU A 141 -3.66 3.71 21.77
CA GLU A 141 -3.43 2.61 22.71
C GLU A 141 -3.53 1.26 21.97
N GLY A 142 -2.62 0.33 22.27
CA GLY A 142 -2.55 -0.98 21.61
C GLY A 142 -1.78 -1.04 20.29
N TRP A 143 -1.33 0.09 19.74
CA TRP A 143 -0.47 0.13 18.56
C TRP A 143 0.96 0.52 18.92
N GLY A 144 1.93 -0.12 18.26
CA GLY A 144 3.33 0.23 18.38
C GLY A 144 3.62 1.63 17.85
N ARG A 145 4.66 2.26 18.39
CA ARG A 145 4.99 3.65 18.09
C ARG A 145 5.63 3.76 16.69
N PRO A 146 5.25 4.76 15.87
CA PRO A 146 5.90 4.96 14.59
C PRO A 146 7.40 5.26 14.80
N GLY A 147 8.27 4.58 14.06
CA GLY A 147 9.73 4.65 14.21
C GLY A 147 10.32 3.72 15.29
N THR A 148 9.52 2.86 15.94
CA THR A 148 10.01 1.77 16.80
C THR A 148 9.99 0.44 16.05
N GLU A 149 10.56 -0.61 16.64
CA GLU A 149 10.52 -1.97 16.08
C GLU A 149 9.08 -2.50 15.93
N TYR A 150 8.13 -1.98 16.70
CA TYR A 150 6.73 -2.38 16.66
C TYR A 150 5.87 -1.48 15.76
N GLU A 151 6.46 -0.71 14.86
CA GLU A 151 5.71 0.14 13.94
C GLU A 151 4.71 -0.68 13.10
N ASN A 152 3.45 -0.23 13.07
CA ASN A 152 2.32 -0.92 12.41
C ASN A 152 1.90 -2.26 13.04
N THR A 153 2.39 -2.60 14.22
CA THR A 153 1.97 -3.80 14.95
C THR A 153 0.86 -3.45 15.94
N HIS A 154 -0.29 -4.12 15.83
CA HIS A 154 -1.36 -4.04 16.80
C HIS A 154 -1.21 -5.16 17.84
N PHE A 155 -0.84 -4.80 19.08
CA PHE A 155 -0.42 -5.75 20.10
C PHE A 155 -1.48 -6.80 20.42
N ARG A 156 -2.76 -6.42 20.51
CA ARG A 156 -3.86 -7.37 20.75
C ARG A 156 -3.95 -8.41 19.63
N SER A 157 -3.89 -7.99 18.37
CA SER A 157 -3.97 -8.91 17.24
C SER A 157 -2.74 -9.80 17.16
N ALA A 158 -1.55 -9.24 17.41
CA ALA A 158 -0.30 -9.99 17.44
C ALA A 158 -0.32 -11.09 18.53
N ILE A 159 -0.72 -10.76 19.76
CA ILE A 159 -0.87 -11.72 20.87
C ILE A 159 -1.90 -12.81 20.52
N LEU A 160 -3.04 -12.46 19.93
CA LEU A 160 -4.04 -13.47 19.58
C LEU A 160 -3.61 -14.39 18.44
N SER A 161 -2.74 -13.91 17.54
CA SER A 161 -2.20 -14.74 16.45
C SER A 161 -1.28 -15.86 16.94
N THR A 162 -0.67 -15.72 18.13
CA THR A 162 0.19 -16.78 18.69
C THR A 162 -0.58 -18.05 19.03
N VAL A 163 -1.89 -17.95 19.26
CA VAL A 163 -2.77 -19.11 19.53
C VAL A 163 -2.72 -20.11 18.38
N GLU A 164 -2.76 -19.63 17.15
CA GLU A 164 -2.75 -20.50 15.97
C GLU A 164 -1.45 -21.31 15.87
N ILE A 165 -0.32 -20.67 16.19
CA ILE A 165 1.01 -21.30 16.20
C ILE A 165 1.07 -22.35 17.32
N MET A 166 0.65 -21.97 18.53
CA MET A 166 0.66 -22.87 19.68
C MET A 166 -0.26 -24.06 19.46
N ASP A 167 -1.46 -23.84 18.94
CA ASP A 167 -2.42 -24.89 18.64
C ASP A 167 -1.90 -25.86 17.57
N ALA A 168 -1.23 -25.36 16.53
CA ALA A 168 -0.60 -26.20 15.51
C ALA A 168 0.50 -27.12 16.08
N ILE A 169 1.26 -26.65 17.08
CA ILE A 169 2.29 -27.45 17.77
C ILE A 169 1.67 -28.41 18.80
N CYS A 170 0.58 -28.02 19.43
CA CYS A 170 -0.08 -28.87 20.44
C CYS A 170 -0.87 -30.02 19.80
N THR A 171 -1.50 -29.78 18.65
CA THR A 171 -2.35 -30.76 17.93
C THR A 171 -1.71 -32.15 17.75
N PRO A 172 -0.45 -32.30 17.27
CA PRO A 172 0.16 -33.61 17.07
C PRO A 172 0.56 -34.33 18.37
N LEU A 173 0.62 -33.63 19.50
CA LEU A 173 0.90 -34.23 20.81
C LEU A 173 -0.38 -34.79 21.47
N LEU A 174 -1.55 -34.54 20.88
CA LEU A 174 -2.84 -35.01 21.38
C LEU A 174 -3.13 -36.46 20.92
N PRO A 175 -3.68 -37.34 21.78
CA PRO A 175 -3.87 -38.77 21.49
C PRO A 175 -4.83 -39.10 20.35
N ASP A 176 -5.69 -38.18 19.92
CA ASP A 176 -6.63 -38.41 18.81
C ASP A 176 -6.86 -37.13 17.98
N PRO A 177 -6.22 -36.99 16.80
CA PRO A 177 -6.38 -35.83 15.93
C PRO A 177 -7.69 -35.85 15.11
N SER A 178 -8.43 -36.97 15.14
CA SER A 178 -9.58 -37.27 14.28
C SER A 178 -10.92 -36.93 14.92
N ARG A 179 -10.95 -36.76 16.24
CA ARG A 179 -12.10 -36.20 16.94
C ARG A 179 -11.83 -34.72 17.14
N PRO A 180 -12.71 -33.80 16.69
CA PRO A 180 -12.75 -32.49 17.30
C PRO A 180 -13.11 -32.78 18.76
N HIS A 181 -12.11 -32.91 19.63
CA HIS A 181 -12.34 -32.92 21.05
C HIS A 181 -13.08 -31.62 21.29
N SER A 182 -14.37 -31.75 21.57
CA SER A 182 -15.24 -30.67 21.94
C SER A 182 -14.45 -29.90 22.98
N ARG A 183 -13.93 -28.72 22.59
CA ARG A 183 -13.18 -27.80 23.46
C ARG A 183 -13.87 -27.92 24.82
N PRO A 184 -13.22 -28.50 25.86
CA PRO A 184 -13.96 -29.00 27.01
C PRO A 184 -14.92 -27.91 27.42
N ARG A 185 -16.23 -28.18 27.40
CA ARG A 185 -17.25 -27.15 27.65
C ARG A 185 -17.09 -26.48 29.03
N ALA A 186 -16.18 -27.03 29.84
CA ALA A 186 -15.75 -26.59 31.15
C ALA A 186 -14.40 -25.82 31.20
N ALA A 187 -13.64 -25.69 30.11
CA ALA A 187 -12.35 -24.99 30.11
C ALA A 187 -12.46 -23.60 29.49
N SER A 188 -12.40 -22.58 30.34
CA SER A 188 -12.31 -21.16 29.99
C SER A 188 -10.99 -20.78 29.30
N SER A 189 -10.15 -21.74 28.92
CA SER A 189 -8.83 -21.53 28.33
C SER A 189 -8.92 -21.35 26.83
N LEU A 190 -8.09 -20.46 26.32
CA LEU A 190 -8.14 -20.02 24.93
C LEU A 190 -7.23 -20.85 24.02
N SER A 191 -6.16 -21.47 24.55
CA SER A 191 -5.31 -22.43 23.83
C SER A 191 -5.50 -23.88 24.32
N TYR A 192 -4.98 -24.86 23.56
CA TYR A 192 -4.96 -26.29 23.92
C TYR A 192 -3.89 -26.65 24.97
N LEU A 193 -3.00 -25.72 25.36
CA LEU A 193 -1.92 -25.98 26.31
C LEU A 193 -2.39 -26.53 27.67
N PRO A 194 -3.45 -25.99 28.32
CA PRO A 194 -3.93 -26.54 29.59
C PRO A 194 -4.50 -27.95 29.43
N SER A 195 -5.00 -28.30 28.24
CA SER A 195 -5.47 -29.65 27.94
C SER A 195 -4.32 -30.65 27.82
N LEU A 196 -3.15 -30.21 27.33
CA LEU A 196 -1.93 -31.04 27.31
C LEU A 196 -1.35 -31.27 28.72
N LEU A 197 -1.42 -30.27 29.59
CA LEU A 197 -1.01 -30.44 30.99
C LEU A 197 -1.93 -31.40 31.76
N ALA A 198 -3.22 -31.39 31.44
CA ALA A 198 -4.21 -32.27 32.07
C ALA A 198 -4.12 -33.74 31.61
N LEU A 199 -3.33 -34.04 30.57
CA LEU A 199 -3.13 -35.41 30.09
C LEU A 199 -2.22 -36.21 31.02
N HIS A 200 -2.53 -37.50 31.21
CA HIS A 200 -1.69 -38.42 31.99
C HIS A 200 -1.31 -39.65 31.16
N PRO A 201 -0.02 -39.97 30.98
CA PRO A 201 1.16 -39.21 31.42
C PRO A 201 1.31 -37.88 30.66
N SER A 202 1.70 -36.81 31.37
CA SER A 202 1.87 -35.50 30.72
C SER A 202 3.16 -35.49 29.90
N PRO A 203 3.11 -35.13 28.61
CA PRO A 203 4.31 -35.00 27.79
C PRO A 203 5.12 -33.74 28.12
N VAL A 204 4.57 -32.82 28.92
CA VAL A 204 5.17 -31.50 29.21
C VAL A 204 5.80 -31.52 30.61
N PRO A 205 7.04 -31.01 30.79
CA PRO A 205 7.64 -30.85 32.11
C PRO A 205 6.78 -30.00 33.05
N GLU A 206 6.58 -30.45 34.29
CA GLU A 206 5.79 -29.76 35.31
C GLU A 206 6.29 -28.33 35.60
N ALA A 207 7.58 -28.07 35.36
CA ALA A 207 8.21 -26.75 35.46
C ALA A 207 7.64 -25.69 34.49
N LEU A 208 6.94 -26.10 33.42
CA LEU A 208 6.34 -25.17 32.45
C LEU A 208 4.92 -24.72 32.82
N THR A 209 4.29 -25.35 33.81
CA THR A 209 2.96 -24.98 34.31
C THR A 209 2.79 -23.49 34.60
N PRO A 210 3.69 -22.80 35.33
CA PRO A 210 3.55 -21.36 35.59
C PRO A 210 3.66 -20.52 34.32
N LEU A 211 4.45 -20.94 33.33
CA LEU A 211 4.58 -20.21 32.06
C LEU A 211 3.33 -20.36 31.19
N VAL A 212 2.70 -21.53 31.21
CA VAL A 212 1.43 -21.77 30.51
C VAL A 212 0.30 -20.94 31.13
N GLU A 213 0.22 -20.89 32.46
CA GLU A 213 -0.77 -20.06 33.16
C GLU A 213 -0.57 -18.57 32.86
N LEU A 214 0.68 -18.09 32.88
CA LEU A 214 1.01 -16.71 32.58
C LEU A 214 0.68 -16.35 31.12
N TYR A 215 0.96 -17.24 30.17
CA TYR A 215 0.54 -17.07 28.76
C TYR A 215 -0.98 -16.97 28.62
N GLU A 216 -1.75 -17.88 29.23
CA GLU A 216 -3.22 -17.85 29.20
C GLU A 216 -3.77 -16.57 29.85
N GLN A 217 -3.14 -16.05 30.90
CA GLN A 217 -3.51 -14.78 31.52
C GLN A 217 -3.35 -13.60 30.54
N HIS A 218 -2.21 -13.51 29.83
CA HIS A 218 -2.01 -12.47 28.81
C HIS A 218 -3.01 -12.61 27.66
N LEU A 219 -3.33 -13.84 27.28
CA LEU A 219 -4.27 -14.10 26.20
C LEU A 219 -5.71 -13.75 26.58
N ALA A 220 -6.13 -14.09 27.80
CA ALA A 220 -7.42 -13.69 28.36
C ALA A 220 -7.52 -12.17 28.48
N ARG A 221 -6.45 -11.50 28.93
CA ARG A 221 -6.39 -10.03 29.00
C ARG A 221 -6.45 -9.39 27.62
N ALA A 222 -5.77 -9.95 26.62
CA ALA A 222 -5.83 -9.46 25.24
C ALA A 222 -7.24 -9.60 24.66
N LYS A 223 -7.94 -10.71 24.94
CA LYS A 223 -9.27 -10.98 24.35
C LYS A 223 -10.42 -10.27 25.07
N TYR A 224 -10.39 -10.23 26.40
CA TYR A 224 -11.52 -9.77 27.23
C TYR A 224 -11.22 -8.49 28.03
N GLY A 225 -9.97 -8.02 28.04
CA GLY A 225 -9.58 -6.82 28.77
C GLY A 225 -10.14 -5.54 28.13
N ALA A 226 -10.64 -4.64 28.98
CA ALA A 226 -11.10 -3.32 28.55
C ALA A 226 -9.94 -2.40 28.11
N ARG A 227 -8.75 -2.60 28.69
CA ARG A 227 -7.53 -1.86 28.34
C ARG A 227 -6.75 -2.60 27.26
N GLU A 228 -6.26 -1.87 26.25
CA GLU A 228 -5.41 -2.44 25.22
C GLU A 228 -4.06 -2.92 25.80
N PRO A 229 -3.49 -4.02 25.28
CA PRO A 229 -2.17 -4.51 25.69
C PRO A 229 -1.09 -3.48 25.37
N ASP A 230 -0.10 -3.36 26.26
CA ASP A 230 1.05 -2.48 26.04
C ASP A 230 2.22 -3.22 25.38
N GLU A 231 3.24 -2.48 24.97
CA GLU A 231 4.47 -3.02 24.37
C GLU A 231 5.14 -4.07 25.28
N LYS A 232 5.18 -3.80 26.59
CA LYS A 232 5.69 -4.74 27.59
C LYS A 232 4.90 -6.05 27.65
N ASP A 233 3.57 -5.99 27.52
CA ASP A 233 2.72 -7.18 27.54
C ASP A 233 3.00 -8.04 26.29
N HIS A 234 3.25 -7.40 25.13
CA HIS A 234 3.61 -8.09 23.89
C HIS A 234 4.98 -8.77 23.99
N ASP A 235 6.00 -8.08 24.50
CA ASP A 235 7.36 -8.63 24.69
C ASP A 235 7.36 -9.87 25.60
N GLU A 236 6.60 -9.82 26.68
CA GLU A 236 6.44 -10.93 27.61
C GLU A 236 5.85 -12.15 26.90
N VAL A 237 4.76 -11.96 26.14
CA VAL A 237 4.13 -13.04 25.37
C VAL A 237 5.08 -13.64 24.35
N VAL A 238 5.81 -12.82 23.58
CA VAL A 238 6.76 -13.32 22.57
C VAL A 238 7.84 -14.19 23.22
N LYS A 239 8.38 -13.78 24.37
CA LYS A 239 9.39 -14.55 25.11
C LYS A 239 8.83 -15.89 25.61
N ILE A 240 7.62 -15.88 26.18
CA ILE A 240 6.99 -17.10 26.69
C ILE A 240 6.71 -18.07 25.55
N VAL A 241 6.16 -17.58 24.45
CA VAL A 241 5.88 -18.39 23.26
C VAL A 241 7.17 -18.99 22.71
N ALA A 242 8.26 -18.22 22.61
CA ALA A 242 9.54 -18.75 22.16
C ALA A 242 10.05 -19.92 23.02
N VAL A 243 9.95 -19.79 24.36
CA VAL A 243 10.33 -20.87 25.29
C VAL A 243 9.42 -22.09 25.14
N LEU A 244 8.10 -21.88 25.11
CA LEU A 244 7.13 -22.97 24.99
C LEU A 244 7.25 -23.71 23.65
N VAL A 245 7.42 -22.97 22.54
CA VAL A 245 7.66 -23.56 21.22
C VAL A 245 8.93 -24.40 21.22
N GLY A 246 10.02 -23.89 21.81
CA GLY A 246 11.28 -24.62 21.94
C GLY A 246 11.10 -25.96 22.64
N VAL A 247 10.55 -25.94 23.86
CA VAL A 247 10.39 -27.17 24.65
C VAL A 247 9.38 -28.14 24.03
N LEU A 248 8.24 -27.65 23.53
CA LEU A 248 7.24 -28.51 22.89
C LEU A 248 7.78 -29.17 21.61
N THR A 249 8.62 -28.46 20.86
CA THR A 249 9.28 -29.04 19.67
C THR A 249 10.30 -30.10 20.07
N GLU A 250 11.06 -29.90 21.15
CA GLU A 250 11.98 -30.93 21.68
C GLU A 250 11.23 -32.18 22.16
N VAL A 251 10.10 -31.99 22.84
CA VAL A 251 9.22 -33.09 23.26
C VAL A 251 8.67 -33.84 22.05
N GLN A 252 8.21 -33.13 21.01
CA GLN A 252 7.79 -33.76 19.75
C GLN A 252 8.93 -34.56 19.10
N LEU A 253 10.13 -34.00 19.02
CA LEU A 253 11.29 -34.68 18.44
C LEU A 253 11.67 -35.93 19.24
N SER A 254 11.58 -35.87 20.57
CA SER A 254 11.85 -36.99 21.47
C SER A 254 10.80 -38.10 21.30
N ALA A 255 9.52 -37.73 21.19
CA ALA A 255 8.42 -38.67 20.93
C ALA A 255 8.55 -39.35 19.55
N VAL A 256 9.01 -38.62 18.52
CA VAL A 256 9.28 -39.16 17.18
C VAL A 256 10.53 -40.06 17.17
N GLY A 257 11.53 -39.78 18.01
CA GLY A 257 12.72 -40.61 18.16
C GLY A 257 12.45 -42.02 18.71
N GLN A 258 11.36 -42.19 19.46
CA GLN A 258 10.93 -43.48 20.01
C GLN A 258 9.99 -44.29 19.08
N GLY A 259 9.47 -43.71 17.99
CA GLY A 259 8.53 -44.39 17.11
C GLY A 259 8.60 -43.93 15.65
N ARG A 260 9.14 -44.82 14.80
CA ARG A 260 9.03 -44.88 13.31
C ARG A 260 8.99 -43.55 12.54
N GLY A 261 10.06 -43.32 11.77
CA GLY A 261 10.31 -42.11 10.99
C GLY A 261 9.14 -41.60 10.14
N ASN A 262 8.81 -40.33 10.33
CA ASN A 262 7.95 -39.55 9.44
C ASN A 262 8.73 -38.33 8.90
N ALA A 263 9.33 -38.50 7.72
CA ALA A 263 10.02 -37.44 6.98
C ALA A 263 9.12 -36.21 6.69
N ALA A 264 7.79 -36.43 6.61
CA ALA A 264 6.79 -35.38 6.42
C ALA A 264 6.71 -34.37 7.59
N LEU A 265 6.99 -34.82 8.82
CA LEU A 265 6.92 -33.97 10.01
C LEU A 265 8.16 -33.06 10.11
N ARG A 266 9.32 -33.56 9.65
CA ARG A 266 10.54 -32.74 9.49
C ARG A 266 10.36 -31.62 8.47
N GLN A 267 9.68 -31.89 7.35
CA GLN A 267 9.35 -30.87 6.34
C GLN A 267 8.38 -29.81 6.87
N ARG A 268 7.37 -30.21 7.68
CA ARG A 268 6.46 -29.24 8.32
C ARG A 268 7.14 -28.40 9.40
N LEU A 269 8.02 -28.98 10.21
CA LEU A 269 8.80 -28.24 11.20
C LEU A 269 9.76 -27.23 10.56
N THR A 270 10.37 -27.57 9.41
CA THR A 270 11.18 -26.60 8.66
C THR A 270 10.36 -25.47 8.06
N GLN A 271 9.12 -25.74 7.62
CA GLN A 271 8.20 -24.69 7.19
C GLN A 271 7.76 -23.79 8.35
N ILE A 272 7.43 -24.35 9.52
CA ILE A 272 7.01 -23.57 10.70
C ILE A 272 8.17 -22.70 11.20
N ASN A 273 9.40 -23.24 11.22
CA ASN A 273 10.59 -22.47 11.63
C ASN A 273 10.89 -21.33 10.64
N ALA A 274 10.68 -21.55 9.33
CA ALA A 274 10.78 -20.50 8.32
C ALA A 274 9.69 -19.42 8.45
N VAL A 275 8.49 -19.78 8.91
CA VAL A 275 7.40 -18.82 9.19
C VAL A 275 7.70 -18.03 10.47
N SER A 276 8.20 -18.67 11.52
CA SER A 276 8.61 -18.02 12.77
C SER A 276 9.75 -17.01 12.53
N GLN A 277 10.77 -17.37 11.73
CA GLN A 277 11.84 -16.43 11.37
C GLN A 277 11.35 -15.26 10.51
N ARG A 278 10.31 -15.44 9.69
CA ARG A 278 9.68 -14.33 8.96
C ARG A 278 8.91 -13.38 9.88
N MET A 279 8.28 -13.90 10.93
CA MET A 279 7.60 -13.06 11.93
C MET A 279 8.57 -12.32 12.85
N ALA A 280 9.77 -12.86 13.10
CA ALA A 280 10.81 -12.17 13.89
C ALA A 280 11.55 -11.06 13.12
N HIS A 281 11.33 -10.95 11.80
CA HIS A 281 11.96 -9.97 10.92
C HIS A 281 10.97 -8.96 10.31
N GLN A 282 9.69 -9.00 10.73
CA GLN A 282 8.66 -8.01 10.39
C GLN A 282 8.34 -7.17 11.62
#